data_AF-A0A7X6PCF7-F1
#
_entry.id   AF-A0A7X6PCF7-F1
#
_cell.length_a   1.000
_cell.length_b   1.000
_cell.length_c   1.000
_cell.angle_alpha   90.00
_cell.angle_beta   90.00
_cell.angle_gamma   90.00
#
_symmetry.space_group_name_H-M   'P 1'
#
loop_
_entity.id
_entity.type
_entity.pdbx_description
1 polymer ?
#
loop_
_entity_poly.entity_id
_entity_poly.type
_entity_poly.pdbx_seq_one_letter_code
_entity_poly.pdbx_strand_id
1 'polypeptide(L)'
;MITFGPVPSRRLGKSLGINNITHPKTCSYGCVYCQVGRTVKRSSVREDFYSPELIHEKVVSHLDKLKSDDQPDYLTFVSNGEPTLDRNLGEAIRLLKKTGFPVAVITNSSLLDDSSVRDDLNEADWVSVKIDASDVETWRRINRPVDGLSLDSIFEGISLFASGYSGKLCTESMIVRAVNDNEENFRGLASIIKKTGPEKAYLSIPTRPPSDKSVSPPDTEKLNLAWQIFSEIGIEAEFLTGFEGTGTGYTGNFYEDILNITAVHPLREDALMKLLENDSTGYQVVEALIGQRLIKSVSYGGNKYYIRDYHIRS
;
A
#
# COMPACT_ATOMS: atom_id res chain seq x y z
N MET A 1 12.50 1.92 8.92
CA MET A 1 11.88 2.18 10.23
C MET A 1 10.43 1.68 10.24
N ILE A 2 9.83 1.65 11.42
CA ILE A 2 8.47 1.15 11.68
C ILE A 2 7.39 2.19 11.32
N THR A 3 7.66 3.49 11.43
CA THR A 3 6.64 4.54 11.22
C THR A 3 7.13 5.62 10.25
N PHE A 4 6.23 6.22 9.47
CA PHE A 4 6.54 7.33 8.54
C PHE A 4 5.30 8.18 8.24
N GLY A 5 5.51 9.41 7.76
CA GLY A 5 4.43 10.37 7.47
C GLY A 5 4.13 11.27 8.67
N PRO A 6 2.87 11.71 8.89
CA PRO A 6 1.70 11.42 8.08
C PRO A 6 1.81 11.89 6.63
N VAL A 7 1.28 11.13 5.68
CA VAL A 7 1.25 11.49 4.26
C VAL A 7 -0.20 11.68 3.81
N PRO A 8 -0.48 12.55 2.82
CA PRO A 8 -1.76 12.57 2.14
C PRO A 8 -2.05 11.20 1.52
N SER A 9 -3.22 10.65 1.83
CA SER A 9 -3.75 9.41 1.32
C SER A 9 -4.83 9.72 0.29
N ARG A 10 -4.86 9.00 -0.83
CA ARG A 10 -5.96 9.09 -1.81
C ARG A 10 -7.29 8.54 -1.28
N ARG A 11 -7.31 7.95 -0.08
CA ARG A 11 -8.43 7.17 0.47
C ARG A 11 -8.85 7.64 1.85
N LEU A 12 -7.88 8.02 2.69
CA LEU A 12 -8.04 8.12 4.13
C LEU A 12 -7.65 9.50 4.69
N GLY A 13 -7.64 10.56 3.88
CA GLY A 13 -7.21 11.90 4.35
C GLY A 13 -5.70 11.95 4.60
N LYS A 14 -5.24 12.35 5.79
CA LYS A 14 -3.84 12.21 6.23
C LYS A 14 -3.67 10.88 6.95
N SER A 15 -2.63 10.11 6.62
CA SER A 15 -2.37 8.86 7.32
C SER A 15 -0.92 8.70 7.75
N LEU A 16 -0.72 8.28 9.00
CA LEU A 16 0.56 7.81 9.50
C LEU A 16 0.75 6.36 9.04
N GLY A 17 1.82 6.12 8.28
CA GLY A 17 2.15 4.80 7.78
C GLY A 17 2.91 3.96 8.80
N ILE A 18 2.49 2.71 8.96
CA ILE A 18 3.09 1.71 9.83
C ILE A 18 3.65 0.59 8.95
N ASN A 19 4.95 0.42 9.01
CA ASN A 19 5.71 -0.58 8.28
C ASN A 19 6.14 -1.69 9.25
N ASN A 20 5.22 -2.61 9.55
CA ASN A 20 5.47 -3.75 10.44
C ASN A 20 6.40 -4.81 9.82
N ILE A 21 6.59 -4.80 8.51
CA ILE A 21 7.53 -5.66 7.80
C ILE A 21 8.57 -4.78 7.12
N THR A 22 9.75 -4.60 7.72
CA THR A 22 10.81 -3.76 7.15
C THR A 22 11.70 -4.54 6.17
N HIS A 23 12.76 -3.90 5.65
CA HIS A 23 13.70 -4.52 4.72
C HIS A 23 14.35 -5.78 5.34
N PRO A 24 14.50 -6.89 4.59
CA PRO A 24 14.20 -7.06 3.16
C PRO A 24 12.71 -7.17 2.86
N LYS A 25 12.30 -6.72 1.66
CA LYS A 25 10.89 -6.81 1.23
C LYS A 25 10.42 -8.25 1.29
N THR A 26 9.45 -8.54 2.18
CA THR A 26 8.93 -9.88 2.46
C THR A 26 7.44 -9.93 2.12
N CYS A 27 7.08 -10.67 1.07
CA CYS A 27 5.72 -10.67 0.54
C CYS A 27 5.39 -12.01 -0.10
N SER A 28 4.13 -12.43 0.01
CA SER A 28 3.59 -13.59 -0.71
C SER A 28 3.52 -13.37 -2.22
N TYR A 29 3.50 -12.10 -2.67
CA TYR A 29 3.45 -11.70 -4.07
C TYR A 29 4.72 -11.00 -4.54
N GLY A 30 4.95 -11.05 -5.85
CA GLY A 30 5.96 -10.29 -6.58
C GLY A 30 5.35 -9.34 -7.60
N CYS A 31 4.30 -8.59 -7.23
CA CYS A 31 3.50 -7.81 -8.17
C CYS A 31 4.35 -6.92 -9.07
N VAL A 32 4.12 -6.96 -10.38
CA VAL A 32 4.89 -6.21 -11.39
C VAL A 32 4.88 -4.70 -11.15
N TYR A 33 3.75 -4.21 -10.65
CA TYR A 33 3.49 -2.79 -10.40
C TYR A 33 4.00 -2.29 -9.02
N CYS A 34 4.56 -3.16 -8.18
CA CYS A 34 4.80 -2.81 -6.77
C CYS A 34 5.80 -1.65 -6.63
N GLN A 35 5.37 -0.53 -6.04
CA GLN A 35 6.20 0.66 -5.86
C GLN A 35 7.37 0.47 -4.88
N VAL A 36 7.29 -0.52 -4.00
CA VAL A 36 8.35 -0.88 -3.05
C VAL A 36 9.54 -1.52 -3.76
N GLY A 37 9.32 -2.06 -4.97
CA GLY A 37 10.33 -2.76 -5.75
C GLY A 37 10.20 -4.28 -5.67
N ARG A 38 11.25 -4.98 -6.11
CA ARG A 38 11.27 -6.44 -6.23
C ARG A 38 11.21 -7.11 -4.84
N THR A 39 10.36 -8.13 -4.72
CA THR A 39 10.29 -8.96 -3.51
C THR A 39 11.56 -9.79 -3.37
N VAL A 40 12.22 -9.69 -2.21
CA VAL A 40 13.47 -10.39 -1.90
C VAL A 40 13.17 -11.71 -1.22
N LYS A 41 12.33 -11.69 -0.19
CA LYS A 41 11.85 -12.89 0.52
C LYS A 41 10.40 -13.17 0.11
N ARG A 42 10.20 -14.23 -0.67
CA ARG A 42 8.85 -14.70 -1.04
C ARG A 42 8.39 -15.74 -0.04
N SER A 43 7.26 -15.50 0.63
CA SER A 43 6.71 -16.40 1.65
C SER A 43 5.20 -16.18 1.78
N SER A 44 4.46 -17.27 1.98
CA SER A 44 3.09 -17.30 2.50
C SER A 44 3.03 -17.79 3.94
N VAL A 45 4.18 -18.06 4.56
CA VAL A 45 4.26 -18.48 5.97
C VAL A 45 4.38 -17.24 6.84
N ARG A 46 3.44 -17.10 7.78
CA ARG A 46 3.45 -16.01 8.77
C ARG A 46 4.65 -16.15 9.70
N GLU A 47 5.24 -15.06 10.15
CA GLU A 47 6.37 -15.01 11.10
C GLU A 47 6.30 -13.77 11.99
N ASP A 48 7.16 -13.70 12.99
CA ASP A 48 7.26 -12.53 13.87
C ASP A 48 8.23 -11.52 13.26
N PHE A 49 7.80 -10.27 13.11
CA PHE A 49 8.66 -9.18 12.60
C PHE A 49 9.09 -8.23 13.72
N TYR A 50 8.11 -7.64 14.41
CA TYR A 50 8.31 -6.80 15.60
C TYR A 50 7.31 -7.19 16.68
N SER A 51 7.63 -6.87 17.93
CA SER A 51 6.63 -7.00 19.00
C SER A 51 5.56 -5.92 18.86
N PRO A 52 4.29 -6.22 19.18
CA PRO A 52 3.21 -5.23 19.24
C PRO A 52 3.56 -3.98 20.05
N GLU A 53 4.24 -4.15 21.18
CA GLU A 53 4.64 -3.06 22.09
C GLU A 53 5.62 -2.11 21.43
N LEU A 54 6.58 -2.65 20.66
CA LEU A 54 7.55 -1.83 19.94
C LEU A 54 6.87 -1.01 18.84
N ILE A 55 5.93 -1.62 18.10
CA ILE A 55 5.14 -0.89 17.09
C ILE A 55 4.35 0.24 17.75
N HIS A 56 3.65 -0.05 18.85
CA HIS A 56 2.90 0.92 19.61
C HIS A 56 3.78 2.06 20.15
N GLU A 57 4.92 1.74 20.77
CA GLU A 57 5.90 2.73 21.27
C GLU A 57 6.37 3.66 20.15
N LYS A 58 6.74 3.10 18.98
CA LYS A 58 7.19 3.92 17.84
C LYS A 58 6.08 4.78 17.28
N VAL A 59 4.84 4.30 17.23
CA VAL A 59 3.70 5.11 16.80
C VAL A 59 3.43 6.25 17.78
N VAL A 60 3.34 5.99 19.09
CA VAL A 60 3.12 7.04 20.10
C VAL A 60 4.24 8.07 20.04
N SER A 61 5.50 7.63 20.03
CA SER A 61 6.64 8.54 19.95
C SER A 61 6.65 9.37 18.64
N HIS A 62 6.11 8.83 17.55
CA HIS A 62 5.95 9.58 16.31
C HIS A 62 4.85 10.63 16.44
N LEU A 63 3.68 10.24 16.95
CA LEU A 63 2.53 11.13 17.15
C LEU A 63 2.85 12.31 18.09
N ASP A 64 3.64 12.07 19.15
CA ASP A 64 4.08 13.09 20.11
C ASP A 64 4.97 14.18 19.48
N LYS A 65 5.62 13.88 18.34
CA LYS A 65 6.46 14.84 17.62
C LYS A 65 5.68 15.69 16.62
N LEU A 66 4.44 15.31 16.31
CA LEU A 66 3.63 16.02 15.33
C LEU A 66 2.95 17.24 15.95
N LYS A 67 2.86 18.32 15.18
CA LYS A 67 2.01 19.47 15.53
C LYS A 67 0.54 19.07 15.48
N SER A 68 -0.31 19.81 16.18
CA SER A 68 -1.76 19.53 16.23
C SER A 68 -2.41 19.47 14.83
N ASP A 69 -1.99 20.33 13.90
CA ASP A 69 -2.53 20.38 12.53
C ASP A 69 -2.00 19.25 11.62
N ASP A 70 -1.02 18.48 12.09
CA ASP A 70 -0.37 17.38 11.37
C ASP A 70 -0.76 16.01 11.90
N GLN A 71 -1.71 15.93 12.85
CA GLN A 71 -2.23 14.66 13.34
C GLN A 71 -2.91 13.88 12.20
N PRO A 72 -2.74 12.53 12.15
CA PRO A 72 -3.33 11.71 11.10
C PRO A 72 -4.82 11.47 11.34
N ASP A 73 -5.57 11.24 10.27
CA ASP A 73 -6.93 10.71 10.31
C ASP A 73 -6.93 9.19 10.56
N TYR A 74 -5.88 8.49 10.09
CA TYR A 74 -5.73 7.04 10.24
C TYR A 74 -4.29 6.60 10.51
N LEU A 75 -4.14 5.56 11.32
CA LEU A 75 -2.93 4.76 11.43
C LEU A 75 -3.03 3.59 10.42
N THR A 76 -2.22 3.58 9.37
CA THR A 76 -2.37 2.58 8.29
C THR A 76 -1.17 1.65 8.20
N PHE A 77 -1.40 0.34 8.24
CA PHE A 77 -0.40 -0.66 7.90
C PHE A 77 -0.08 -0.62 6.41
N VAL A 78 1.12 -0.11 6.08
CA VAL A 78 1.69 0.02 4.74
C VAL A 78 3.14 -0.45 4.80
N SER A 79 3.36 -1.72 4.47
CA SER A 79 4.60 -2.42 4.79
C SER A 79 5.54 -2.59 3.60
N ASN A 80 6.82 -2.87 3.84
CA ASN A 80 7.74 -3.41 2.84
C ASN A 80 7.38 -4.89 2.56
N GLY A 81 6.13 -5.19 2.24
CA GLY A 81 5.65 -6.55 2.28
C GLY A 81 4.14 -6.68 2.30
N GLU A 82 3.69 -7.91 2.54
CA GLU A 82 2.28 -8.18 2.83
C GLU A 82 2.07 -8.14 4.35
N PRO A 83 1.36 -7.13 4.92
CA PRO A 83 1.28 -6.94 6.37
C PRO A 83 0.74 -8.15 7.14
N THR A 84 -0.12 -8.97 6.52
CA THR A 84 -0.71 -10.17 7.14
C THR A 84 0.28 -11.32 7.35
N LEU A 85 1.48 -11.25 6.78
CA LEU A 85 2.57 -12.18 7.11
C LEU A 85 3.06 -12.01 8.55
N ASP A 86 2.80 -10.89 9.20
CA ASP A 86 3.12 -10.70 10.61
C ASP A 86 2.10 -11.42 11.50
N ARG A 87 2.57 -12.39 12.30
CA ARG A 87 1.70 -13.10 13.27
C ARG A 87 1.15 -12.18 14.35
N ASN A 88 1.83 -11.07 14.61
CA ASN A 88 1.48 -10.13 15.65
C ASN A 88 0.50 -9.03 15.19
N LEU A 89 0.00 -9.10 13.94
CA LEU A 89 -0.80 -8.02 13.34
C LEU A 89 -2.04 -7.66 14.17
N GLY A 90 -2.87 -8.63 14.56
CA GLY A 90 -4.10 -8.35 15.32
C GLY A 90 -3.83 -7.76 16.70
N GLU A 91 -2.77 -8.23 17.38
CA GLU A 91 -2.36 -7.65 18.66
C GLU A 91 -1.83 -6.22 18.51
N ALA A 92 -1.02 -5.98 17.48
CA ALA A 92 -0.55 -4.63 17.15
C ALA A 92 -1.72 -3.69 16.87
N ILE A 93 -2.73 -4.12 16.09
CA ILE A 93 -3.94 -3.33 15.84
C ILE A 93 -4.66 -3.00 17.16
N ARG A 94 -4.90 -4.00 18.02
CA ARG A 94 -5.57 -3.79 19.33
C ARG A 94 -4.82 -2.80 20.22
N LEU A 95 -3.48 -2.84 20.25
CA LEU A 95 -2.69 -1.86 20.99
C LEU A 95 -2.80 -0.46 20.38
N LEU A 96 -2.68 -0.34 19.05
CA LEU A 96 -2.73 0.95 18.37
C LEU A 96 -4.08 1.65 18.54
N LYS A 97 -5.19 0.92 18.60
CA LYS A 97 -6.53 1.49 18.87
C LYS A 97 -6.61 2.23 20.20
N LYS A 98 -5.74 1.93 21.17
CA LYS A 98 -5.67 2.65 22.46
C LYS A 98 -5.19 4.10 22.32
N THR A 99 -4.59 4.46 21.18
CA THR A 99 -4.20 5.84 20.86
C THR A 99 -5.39 6.73 20.50
N GLY A 100 -6.57 6.15 20.26
CA GLY A 100 -7.78 6.87 19.86
C GLY A 100 -7.91 7.13 18.35
N PHE A 101 -6.89 6.81 17.56
CA PHE A 101 -6.95 6.89 16.10
C PHE A 101 -7.48 5.58 15.48
N PRO A 102 -8.29 5.64 14.42
CA PRO A 102 -8.74 4.45 13.71
C PRO A 102 -7.58 3.79 12.96
N VAL A 103 -7.61 2.45 12.90
CA VAL A 103 -6.55 1.65 12.30
C VAL A 103 -7.01 1.06 10.96
N ALA A 104 -6.18 1.23 9.94
CA ALA A 104 -6.42 0.76 8.58
C ALA A 104 -5.39 -0.29 8.14
N VAL A 105 -5.81 -1.28 7.35
CA VAL A 105 -4.91 -2.28 6.74
C VAL A 105 -5.16 -2.38 5.24
N ILE A 106 -4.09 -2.33 4.45
CA ILE A 106 -4.13 -2.65 3.01
C ILE A 106 -3.45 -3.99 2.82
N THR A 107 -4.20 -5.00 2.39
CA THR A 107 -3.69 -6.37 2.17
C THR A 107 -3.76 -6.77 0.70
N ASN A 108 -2.81 -7.58 0.26
CA ASN A 108 -2.84 -8.23 -1.04
C ASN A 108 -3.80 -9.43 -1.12
N SER A 109 -4.52 -9.72 -0.02
CA SER A 109 -5.57 -10.74 0.11
C SER A 109 -5.08 -12.19 0.08
N SER A 110 -3.80 -12.43 -0.18
CA SER A 110 -3.28 -13.77 -0.52
C SER A 110 -3.34 -14.80 0.62
N LEU A 111 -3.48 -14.35 1.87
CA LEU A 111 -3.59 -15.22 3.05
C LEU A 111 -5.00 -15.20 3.66
N LEU A 112 -6.01 -14.66 2.97
CA LEU A 112 -7.36 -14.58 3.51
C LEU A 112 -8.07 -15.94 3.57
N ASP A 113 -7.48 -17.01 3.05
CA ASP A 113 -7.94 -18.39 3.25
C ASP A 113 -7.68 -18.87 4.69
N ASP A 114 -6.65 -18.37 5.36
CA ASP A 114 -6.34 -18.59 6.78
C ASP A 114 -7.31 -17.83 7.70
N SER A 115 -8.02 -18.55 8.58
CA SER A 115 -8.94 -17.93 9.54
C SER A 115 -8.23 -17.00 10.52
N SER A 116 -7.01 -17.32 10.94
CA SER A 116 -6.25 -16.47 11.87
C SER A 116 -5.93 -15.10 11.28
N VAL A 117 -5.70 -15.03 9.96
CA VAL A 117 -5.48 -13.75 9.26
C VAL A 117 -6.78 -12.94 9.20
N ARG A 118 -7.92 -13.61 8.96
CA ARG A 118 -9.23 -12.95 9.01
C ARG A 118 -9.53 -12.41 10.41
N ASP A 119 -9.24 -13.19 11.45
CA ASP A 119 -9.40 -12.77 12.84
C ASP A 119 -8.55 -11.55 13.18
N ASP A 120 -7.29 -11.49 12.73
CA ASP A 120 -6.43 -10.33 12.91
C ASP A 120 -6.94 -9.09 12.18
N LEU A 121 -7.42 -9.24 10.93
CA LEU A 121 -7.96 -8.14 10.16
C LEU A 121 -9.31 -7.63 10.69
N ASN A 122 -10.09 -8.47 11.38
CA ASN A 122 -11.33 -8.07 12.03
C ASN A 122 -11.13 -7.05 13.16
N GLU A 123 -9.91 -6.90 13.68
CA GLU A 123 -9.60 -5.89 14.68
C GLU A 123 -9.50 -4.47 14.10
N ALA A 124 -9.24 -4.34 12.80
CA ALA A 124 -9.09 -3.05 12.12
C ALA A 124 -10.44 -2.35 11.89
N ASP A 125 -10.39 -1.03 11.78
CA ASP A 125 -11.57 -0.19 11.54
C ASP A 125 -11.85 -0.02 10.03
N TRP A 126 -10.80 -0.15 9.22
CA TRP A 126 -10.87 -0.10 7.76
C TRP A 126 -9.91 -1.13 7.13
N VAL A 127 -10.39 -1.88 6.14
CA VAL A 127 -9.57 -2.86 5.40
C VAL A 127 -9.79 -2.70 3.90
N SER A 128 -8.71 -2.62 3.14
CA SER A 128 -8.73 -2.72 1.67
C SER A 128 -8.08 -4.00 1.21
N VAL A 129 -8.89 -4.86 0.57
CA VAL A 129 -8.46 -6.13 -0.01
C VAL A 129 -8.15 -5.95 -1.49
N LYS A 130 -6.97 -6.37 -1.94
CA LYS A 130 -6.60 -6.29 -3.35
C LYS A 130 -7.17 -7.45 -4.16
N ILE A 131 -7.71 -7.12 -5.34
CA ILE A 131 -8.24 -8.07 -6.32
C ILE A 131 -7.83 -7.57 -7.71
N ASP A 132 -6.69 -8.03 -8.23
CA ASP A 132 -6.12 -7.49 -9.47
C ASP A 132 -6.43 -8.33 -10.72
N ALA A 133 -6.94 -9.55 -10.54
CA ALA A 133 -7.21 -10.49 -11.63
C ALA A 133 -8.49 -11.27 -11.34
N SER A 134 -9.22 -11.63 -12.39
CA SER A 134 -10.38 -12.53 -12.31
C SER A 134 -10.07 -13.98 -12.69
N ASP A 135 -8.87 -14.24 -13.22
CA ASP A 135 -8.43 -15.55 -13.69
C ASP A 135 -6.97 -15.83 -13.29
N VAL A 136 -6.60 -17.11 -13.32
CA VAL A 136 -5.28 -17.59 -12.88
C VAL A 136 -4.15 -17.10 -13.77
N GLU A 137 -4.36 -16.95 -15.07
CA GLU A 137 -3.33 -16.50 -16.01
C GLU A 137 -2.97 -15.04 -15.71
N THR A 138 -3.98 -14.17 -15.65
CA THR A 138 -3.82 -12.75 -15.31
C THR A 138 -3.19 -12.61 -13.92
N TRP A 139 -3.67 -13.36 -12.93
CA TRP A 139 -3.15 -13.35 -11.55
C TRP A 139 -1.66 -13.70 -11.50
N ARG A 140 -1.23 -14.76 -12.20
CA ARG A 140 0.18 -15.16 -12.27
C ARG A 140 1.04 -14.11 -12.96
N ARG A 141 0.52 -13.47 -14.02
CA ARG A 141 1.23 -12.42 -14.75
C ARG A 141 1.41 -11.16 -13.92
N ILE A 142 0.35 -10.70 -13.24
CA ILE A 142 0.35 -9.41 -12.54
C ILE A 142 0.88 -9.50 -11.11
N ASN A 143 0.43 -10.49 -10.31
CA ASN A 143 0.78 -10.61 -8.90
C ASN A 143 2.01 -11.48 -8.65
N ARG A 144 2.35 -12.41 -9.55
CA ARG A 144 3.48 -13.34 -9.43
C ARG A 144 3.51 -14.00 -8.04
N PRO A 145 2.49 -14.81 -7.68
CA PRO A 145 2.34 -15.40 -6.37
C PRO A 145 3.47 -16.39 -6.05
N VAL A 146 3.75 -16.59 -4.75
CA VAL A 146 4.56 -17.70 -4.27
C VAL A 146 3.83 -19.02 -4.49
N ASP A 147 4.59 -20.12 -4.56
CA ASP A 147 4.03 -21.46 -4.72
C ASP A 147 3.11 -21.83 -3.54
N GLY A 148 2.09 -22.65 -3.83
CA GLY A 148 1.13 -23.15 -2.85
C GLY A 148 -0.13 -22.28 -2.67
N LEU A 149 -0.16 -21.08 -3.24
CA LEU A 149 -1.37 -20.25 -3.25
C LEU A 149 -2.37 -20.69 -4.33
N SER A 150 -3.66 -20.59 -4.01
CA SER A 150 -4.79 -20.89 -4.90
C SER A 150 -5.68 -19.66 -5.05
N LEU A 151 -5.91 -19.23 -6.29
CA LEU A 151 -6.77 -18.06 -6.55
C LEU A 151 -8.21 -18.28 -6.08
N ASP A 152 -8.74 -19.50 -6.26
CA ASP A 152 -10.09 -19.86 -5.82
C ASP A 152 -10.21 -19.80 -4.29
N SER A 153 -9.20 -20.33 -3.58
CA SER A 153 -9.15 -20.28 -2.11
C SER A 153 -9.02 -18.84 -1.60
N ILE A 154 -8.29 -17.97 -2.32
CA ILE A 154 -8.21 -16.55 -2.00
C ILE A 154 -9.58 -15.87 -2.18
N PHE A 155 -10.31 -16.15 -3.26
CA PHE A 155 -11.65 -15.59 -3.45
C PHE A 155 -12.65 -16.09 -2.40
N GLU A 156 -12.59 -17.37 -2.01
CA GLU A 156 -13.37 -17.90 -0.90
C GLU A 156 -13.01 -17.20 0.42
N GLY A 157 -11.71 -17.05 0.70
CA GLY A 157 -11.21 -16.34 1.87
C GLY A 157 -11.67 -14.87 1.95
N ILE A 158 -11.63 -14.16 0.83
CA ILE A 158 -12.18 -12.79 0.72
C ILE A 158 -13.68 -12.79 1.01
N SER A 159 -14.43 -13.74 0.46
CA SER A 159 -15.88 -13.83 0.69
C SER A 159 -16.21 -14.11 2.16
N LEU A 160 -15.47 -15.02 2.79
CA LEU A 160 -15.62 -15.34 4.21
C LEU A 160 -15.31 -14.11 5.08
N PHE A 161 -14.19 -13.44 4.81
CA PHE A 161 -13.82 -12.21 5.50
C PHE A 161 -14.89 -11.13 5.35
N ALA A 162 -15.32 -10.83 4.12
CA ALA A 162 -16.33 -9.83 3.85
C ALA A 162 -17.67 -10.09 4.57
N SER A 163 -18.06 -11.36 4.73
CA SER A 163 -19.29 -11.72 5.44
C SER A 163 -19.24 -11.54 6.96
N GLY A 164 -18.04 -11.60 7.55
CA GLY A 164 -17.82 -11.50 9.00
C GLY A 164 -17.25 -10.17 9.48
N TYR A 165 -16.71 -9.36 8.57
CA TYR A 165 -16.05 -8.11 8.92
C TYR A 165 -17.05 -6.98 9.15
N SER A 166 -16.97 -6.36 10.33
CA SER A 166 -17.88 -5.28 10.75
C SER A 166 -17.35 -3.87 10.51
N GLY A 167 -16.09 -3.74 10.12
CA GLY A 167 -15.48 -2.45 9.81
C GLY A 167 -15.79 -2.00 8.38
N LYS A 168 -15.09 -0.95 7.93
CA LYS A 168 -15.23 -0.45 6.55
C LYS A 168 -14.41 -1.28 5.58
N LEU A 169 -15.09 -2.04 4.72
CA LEU A 169 -14.45 -2.84 3.68
C LEU A 169 -14.36 -2.06 2.38
N CYS A 170 -13.16 -1.97 1.82
CA CYS A 170 -12.93 -1.51 0.46
C CYS A 170 -12.24 -2.61 -0.36
N THR A 171 -12.31 -2.50 -1.68
CA THR A 171 -11.46 -3.29 -2.58
C THR A 171 -10.52 -2.38 -3.35
N GLU A 172 -9.40 -2.93 -3.82
CA GLU A 172 -8.49 -2.20 -4.70
C GLU A 172 -7.97 -3.08 -5.82
N SER A 173 -8.01 -2.57 -7.05
CA SER A 173 -7.48 -3.25 -8.24
C SER A 173 -6.48 -2.35 -8.94
N MET A 174 -5.25 -2.84 -9.14
CA MET A 174 -4.26 -2.17 -9.97
C MET A 174 -4.43 -2.57 -11.44
N ILE A 175 -4.78 -1.62 -12.29
CA ILE A 175 -4.97 -1.83 -13.73
C ILE A 175 -3.68 -1.49 -14.48
N VAL A 176 -3.16 -2.46 -15.22
CA VAL A 176 -1.90 -2.41 -15.95
C VAL A 176 -2.14 -2.70 -17.43
N ARG A 177 -1.60 -1.82 -18.28
CA ARG A 177 -1.71 -1.91 -19.73
C ARG A 177 -1.27 -3.28 -20.25
N ALA A 178 -2.07 -3.88 -21.13
CA ALA A 178 -1.80 -5.15 -21.79
C ALA A 178 -1.56 -6.34 -20.83
N VAL A 179 -1.91 -6.19 -19.55
CA VAL A 179 -1.83 -7.26 -18.55
C VAL A 179 -3.23 -7.65 -18.11
N ASN A 180 -4.01 -6.70 -17.58
CA ASN A 180 -5.35 -6.95 -17.03
C ASN A 180 -6.40 -5.90 -17.44
N ASP A 181 -6.11 -5.07 -18.46
CA ASP A 181 -6.97 -3.98 -18.96
C ASP A 181 -7.89 -4.40 -20.13
N ASN A 182 -8.27 -5.67 -20.16
CA ASN A 182 -9.21 -6.22 -21.14
C ASN A 182 -10.62 -6.35 -20.55
N GLU A 183 -11.62 -6.41 -21.41
CA GLU A 183 -13.04 -6.43 -21.01
C GLU A 183 -13.39 -7.67 -20.16
N GLU A 184 -12.87 -8.84 -20.52
CA GLU A 184 -13.14 -10.09 -19.81
C GLU A 184 -12.68 -9.99 -18.36
N ASN A 185 -11.45 -9.53 -18.13
CA ASN A 185 -10.94 -9.32 -16.78
C ASN A 185 -11.74 -8.26 -16.01
N PHE A 186 -12.15 -7.16 -16.65
CA PHE A 186 -13.00 -6.16 -15.98
C PHE A 186 -14.35 -6.73 -15.56
N ARG A 187 -15.03 -7.50 -16.41
CA ARG A 187 -16.31 -8.13 -16.08
C ARG A 187 -16.16 -9.15 -14.95
N GLY A 188 -15.08 -9.96 -15.00
CA GLY A 188 -14.76 -10.91 -13.95
C GLY A 188 -14.47 -10.22 -12.60
N LEU A 189 -13.61 -9.19 -12.60
CA LEU A 189 -13.29 -8.39 -11.41
C LEU A 189 -14.55 -7.75 -10.83
N ALA A 190 -15.36 -7.11 -11.66
CA ALA A 190 -16.61 -6.48 -11.23
C ALA A 190 -17.54 -7.51 -10.60
N SER A 191 -17.69 -8.70 -11.19
CA SER A 191 -18.50 -9.79 -10.63
C SER A 191 -18.00 -10.26 -9.26
N ILE A 192 -16.69 -10.42 -9.09
CA ILE A 192 -16.08 -10.84 -7.81
C ILE A 192 -16.25 -9.76 -6.76
N ILE A 193 -15.87 -8.51 -7.07
CA ILE A 193 -15.96 -7.36 -6.17
C ILE A 193 -17.41 -7.10 -5.72
N LYS A 194 -18.39 -7.26 -6.62
CA LYS A 194 -19.80 -7.06 -6.25
C LYS A 194 -20.24 -8.01 -5.12
N LYS A 195 -19.74 -9.25 -5.12
CA LYS A 195 -20.07 -10.26 -4.10
C LYS A 195 -19.47 -9.94 -2.73
N THR A 196 -18.39 -9.16 -2.68
CA THR A 196 -17.76 -8.76 -1.41
C THR A 196 -18.47 -7.57 -0.76
N GLY A 197 -19.39 -6.90 -1.46
CA GLY A 197 -20.18 -5.78 -0.93
C GLY A 197 -19.36 -4.63 -0.31
N PRO A 198 -18.30 -4.12 -0.96
CA PRO A 198 -17.46 -3.09 -0.37
C PRO A 198 -18.18 -1.73 -0.30
N GLU A 199 -17.77 -0.88 0.65
CA GLU A 199 -18.14 0.54 0.70
C GLU A 199 -17.66 1.26 -0.55
N LYS A 200 -16.48 0.90 -1.06
CA LYS A 200 -15.88 1.48 -2.25
C LYS A 200 -14.93 0.52 -2.96
N ALA A 201 -14.94 0.54 -4.29
CA ALA A 201 -13.99 -0.20 -5.13
C ALA A 201 -13.00 0.76 -5.80
N TYR A 202 -11.75 0.74 -5.34
CA TYR A 202 -10.72 1.60 -5.90
C TYR A 202 -10.06 0.97 -7.13
N LEU A 203 -10.09 1.69 -8.26
CA LEU A 203 -9.37 1.32 -9.47
C LEU A 203 -8.13 2.20 -9.61
N SER A 204 -6.96 1.59 -9.39
CA SER A 204 -5.67 2.29 -9.40
C SER A 204 -4.92 2.03 -10.70
N ILE A 205 -4.04 2.97 -11.08
CA ILE A 205 -3.08 2.78 -12.18
C ILE A 205 -1.65 3.02 -11.68
N PRO A 206 -0.62 2.52 -12.37
CA PRO A 206 0.77 2.88 -12.11
C PRO A 206 0.98 4.40 -12.26
N THR A 207 0.99 5.12 -11.14
CA THR A 207 1.33 6.55 -11.08
C THR A 207 2.73 6.82 -10.52
N ARG A 208 3.40 5.77 -10.05
CA ARG A 208 4.75 5.80 -9.48
C ARG A 208 5.63 4.75 -10.15
N PRO A 209 6.97 4.91 -10.08
CA PRO A 209 7.89 3.92 -10.63
C PRO A 209 7.57 2.49 -10.15
N PRO A 210 7.18 1.58 -11.05
CA PRO A 210 6.86 0.19 -10.70
C PRO A 210 8.13 -0.65 -10.54
N SER A 211 8.01 -1.82 -9.91
CA SER A 211 9.12 -2.77 -9.79
C SER A 211 9.60 -3.32 -11.14
N ASP A 212 8.68 -3.52 -12.08
CA ASP A 212 8.96 -3.95 -13.45
C ASP A 212 8.82 -2.76 -14.39
N LYS A 213 9.93 -2.36 -15.05
CA LYS A 213 9.99 -1.15 -15.86
C LYS A 213 9.12 -1.21 -17.11
N SER A 214 8.66 -2.39 -17.53
CA SER A 214 7.74 -2.52 -18.67
C SER A 214 6.29 -2.17 -18.33
N VAL A 215 5.97 -2.02 -17.03
CA VAL A 215 4.63 -1.68 -16.56
C VAL A 215 4.30 -0.22 -16.88
N SER A 216 3.14 -0.01 -17.50
CA SER A 216 2.61 1.30 -17.85
C SER A 216 1.11 1.39 -17.54
N PRO A 217 0.59 2.60 -17.32
CA PRO A 217 -0.85 2.79 -17.11
C PRO A 217 -1.65 2.45 -18.38
N PRO A 218 -2.90 1.95 -18.23
CA PRO A 218 -3.82 1.70 -19.33
C PRO A 218 -4.18 3.00 -20.05
N ASP A 219 -4.71 2.89 -21.27
CA ASP A 219 -5.25 4.02 -22.01
C ASP A 219 -6.59 4.50 -21.41
N THR A 220 -6.95 5.77 -21.66
CA THR A 220 -8.16 6.38 -21.11
C THR A 220 -9.43 5.65 -21.57
N GLU A 221 -9.47 5.13 -22.80
CA GLU A 221 -10.59 4.33 -23.30
C GLU A 221 -10.80 3.06 -22.46
N LYS A 222 -9.72 2.44 -21.99
CA LYS A 222 -9.79 1.26 -21.11
C LYS A 222 -10.31 1.60 -19.72
N LEU A 223 -9.92 2.75 -19.19
CA LEU A 223 -10.46 3.25 -17.92
C LEU A 223 -11.95 3.55 -18.03
N ASN A 224 -12.40 4.18 -19.12
CA ASN A 224 -13.81 4.40 -19.38
C ASN A 224 -14.60 3.08 -19.52
N LEU A 225 -14.02 2.07 -20.19
CA LEU A 225 -14.63 0.75 -20.28
C LEU A 225 -14.79 0.10 -18.89
N ALA A 226 -13.76 0.14 -18.05
CA ALA A 226 -13.85 -0.34 -16.68
C ALA A 226 -14.93 0.40 -15.88
N TRP A 227 -15.01 1.73 -16.01
CA TRP A 227 -16.05 2.54 -15.36
C TRP A 227 -17.46 2.10 -15.74
N GLN A 228 -17.72 1.90 -17.03
CA GLN A 228 -19.02 1.48 -17.54
C GLN A 228 -19.40 0.11 -16.96
N ILE A 229 -18.50 -0.87 -17.01
CA ILE A 229 -18.75 -2.22 -16.51
C ILE A 229 -19.05 -2.22 -15.00
N PHE A 230 -18.29 -1.48 -14.21
CA PHE A 230 -18.50 -1.40 -12.76
C PHE A 230 -19.80 -0.66 -12.41
N SER A 231 -20.12 0.42 -13.15
CA SER A 231 -21.35 1.19 -12.98
C SER A 231 -22.59 0.38 -13.35
N GLU A 232 -22.53 -0.42 -14.43
CA GLU A 232 -23.63 -1.27 -14.90
C GLU A 232 -24.11 -2.25 -13.82
N ILE A 233 -23.20 -2.76 -12.99
CA ILE A 233 -23.55 -3.68 -11.89
C ILE A 233 -23.68 -2.99 -10.53
N GLY A 234 -23.67 -1.65 -10.52
CA GLY A 234 -23.89 -0.81 -9.35
C GLY A 234 -22.79 -0.95 -8.29
N ILE A 235 -21.52 -0.99 -8.70
CA ILE A 235 -20.39 -0.81 -7.78
C ILE A 235 -20.05 0.68 -7.73
N GLU A 236 -19.90 1.23 -6.52
CA GLU A 236 -19.30 2.56 -6.35
C GLU A 236 -17.78 2.47 -6.56
N ALA A 237 -17.37 2.63 -7.83
CA ALA A 237 -15.96 2.65 -8.20
C ALA A 237 -15.37 4.05 -8.03
N GLU A 238 -14.09 4.14 -7.69
CA GLU A 238 -13.34 5.40 -7.67
C GLU A 238 -11.95 5.21 -8.27
N PHE A 239 -11.57 6.09 -9.21
CA PHE A 239 -10.28 6.02 -9.86
C PHE A 239 -9.19 6.74 -9.06
N LEU A 240 -8.12 6.01 -8.76
CA LEU A 240 -6.93 6.53 -8.08
C LEU A 240 -5.83 6.85 -9.08
N THR A 241 -6.14 7.72 -10.05
CA THR A 241 -5.25 8.11 -11.17
C THR A 241 -4.43 9.37 -10.89
N GLY A 242 -4.81 10.14 -9.86
CA GLY A 242 -4.19 11.41 -9.50
C GLY A 242 -2.99 11.27 -8.55
N PHE A 243 -2.32 12.41 -8.34
CA PHE A 243 -1.31 12.59 -7.31
C PHE A 243 -1.95 12.91 -5.95
N GLU A 244 -1.36 12.40 -4.86
CA GLU A 244 -1.95 12.43 -3.51
C GLU A 244 -1.86 13.81 -2.84
N GLY A 245 -1.09 14.73 -3.42
CA GLY A 245 -0.82 16.05 -2.85
C GLY A 245 0.55 16.11 -2.17
N THR A 246 0.89 17.31 -1.68
CA THR A 246 2.24 17.62 -1.16
C THR A 246 2.30 17.76 0.36
N GLY A 247 1.16 17.73 1.07
CA GLY A 247 1.04 18.02 2.50
C GLY A 247 1.53 16.90 3.42
N THR A 248 2.83 16.60 3.37
CA THR A 248 3.45 15.58 4.23
C THR A 248 3.82 16.18 5.58
N GLY A 249 3.51 15.46 6.65
CA GLY A 249 3.87 15.81 8.02
C GLY A 249 5.38 15.81 8.24
N TYR A 250 5.81 16.61 9.21
CA TYR A 250 7.22 16.84 9.53
C TYR A 250 7.46 16.53 11.01
N THR A 251 8.45 15.69 11.29
CA THR A 251 8.74 15.21 12.65
C THR A 251 9.82 16.04 13.37
N GLY A 252 10.36 17.07 12.72
CA GLY A 252 11.53 17.81 13.21
C GLY A 252 12.87 17.29 12.68
N ASN A 253 12.87 16.22 11.86
CA ASN A 253 14.08 15.67 11.26
C ASN A 253 13.84 15.26 9.79
N PHE A 254 14.09 16.20 8.88
CA PHE A 254 13.85 16.00 7.45
C PHE A 254 14.66 14.85 6.85
N TYR A 255 15.90 14.64 7.34
CA TYR A 255 16.74 13.54 6.89
C TYR A 255 16.08 12.18 7.16
N GLU A 256 15.55 11.99 8.37
CA GLU A 256 14.81 10.78 8.73
C GLU A 256 13.47 10.68 8.01
N ASP A 257 12.74 11.78 7.87
CA ASP A 257 11.43 11.80 7.22
C ASP A 257 11.51 11.32 5.76
N ILE A 258 12.46 11.84 4.95
CA ILE A 258 12.66 11.35 3.58
C ILE A 258 12.97 9.86 3.58
N LEU A 259 13.92 9.45 4.42
CA LEU A 259 14.40 8.08 4.46
C LEU A 259 13.27 7.10 4.82
N ASN A 260 12.38 7.50 5.71
CA ASN A 260 11.25 6.72 6.17
C ASN A 260 10.14 6.62 5.13
N ILE A 261 9.78 7.73 4.49
CA ILE A 261 8.79 7.73 3.42
C ILE A 261 9.29 6.92 2.22
N THR A 262 10.49 7.23 1.73
CA THR A 262 11.07 6.58 0.55
C THR A 262 11.28 5.07 0.72
N ALA A 263 11.34 4.58 1.97
CA ALA A 263 11.49 3.17 2.27
C ALA A 263 10.34 2.31 1.72
N VAL A 264 9.12 2.84 1.63
CA VAL A 264 7.92 2.12 1.12
C VAL A 264 7.18 2.89 0.03
N HIS A 265 7.59 4.13 -0.25
CA HIS A 265 6.82 5.06 -1.05
C HIS A 265 7.72 6.04 -1.83
N PRO A 266 7.81 5.92 -3.17
CA PRO A 266 8.51 6.91 -4.00
C PRO A 266 8.01 8.34 -3.75
N LEU A 267 8.93 9.27 -3.49
CA LEU A 267 8.59 10.67 -3.20
C LEU A 267 8.78 11.52 -4.45
N ARG A 268 7.75 12.25 -4.89
CA ARG A 268 7.85 13.14 -6.05
C ARG A 268 8.57 14.43 -5.65
N GLU A 269 9.27 15.06 -6.59
CA GLU A 269 10.08 16.25 -6.33
C GLU A 269 9.31 17.40 -5.69
N ASP A 270 8.08 17.67 -6.10
CA ASP A 270 7.25 18.72 -5.49
C ASP A 270 6.87 18.45 -4.03
N ALA A 271 6.53 17.21 -3.66
CA ALA A 271 6.30 16.83 -2.27
C ALA A 271 7.57 16.91 -1.43
N LEU A 272 8.71 16.52 -2.02
CA LEU A 272 10.02 16.67 -1.39
C LEU A 272 10.36 18.15 -1.14
N MET A 273 10.13 19.02 -2.14
CA MET A 273 10.39 20.45 -2.01
C MET A 273 9.49 21.09 -0.95
N LYS A 274 8.23 20.67 -0.84
CA LYS A 274 7.34 21.18 0.22
C LYS A 274 7.73 20.69 1.62
N LEU A 275 8.22 19.45 1.74
CA LEU A 275 8.81 18.97 3.00
C LEU A 275 10.04 19.80 3.38
N LEU A 276 10.84 20.24 2.39
CA LEU A 276 11.99 21.13 2.63
C LEU A 276 11.54 22.53 3.05
N GLU A 277 10.45 23.09 2.51
CA GLU A 277 9.94 24.41 2.90
C GLU A 277 9.53 24.50 4.38
N ASN A 278 9.16 23.37 4.99
CA ASN A 278 8.80 23.30 6.41
C ASN A 278 10.01 23.38 7.36
N ASP A 279 11.24 23.37 6.83
CA ASP A 279 12.49 23.46 7.56
C ASP A 279 13.43 24.50 6.87
N SER A 280 14.34 25.14 7.61
CA SER A 280 15.27 26.10 7.00
C SER A 280 16.43 25.42 6.25
N THR A 281 16.40 24.10 6.15
CA THR A 281 17.39 23.28 5.46
C THR A 281 17.17 23.29 3.95
N GLY A 282 18.15 23.80 3.21
CA GLY A 282 18.14 23.78 1.75
C GLY A 282 18.28 22.38 1.15
N TYR A 283 18.23 22.32 -0.18
CA TYR A 283 18.33 21.11 -1.01
C TYR A 283 19.60 20.24 -0.76
N GLN A 284 20.59 20.77 -0.03
CA GLN A 284 21.82 20.08 0.38
C GLN A 284 21.58 18.74 1.09
N VAL A 285 20.50 18.62 1.87
CA VAL A 285 20.17 17.34 2.55
C VAL A 285 19.84 16.26 1.53
N VAL A 286 19.11 16.62 0.46
CA VAL A 286 18.78 15.70 -0.64
C VAL A 286 20.04 15.28 -1.38
N GLU A 287 20.93 16.23 -1.67
CA GLU A 287 22.23 15.95 -2.30
C GLU A 287 23.10 15.03 -1.44
N ALA A 288 23.13 15.25 -0.12
CA ALA A 288 23.84 14.39 0.81
C ALA A 288 23.27 12.96 0.81
N LEU A 289 21.94 12.80 0.82
CA LEU A 289 21.29 11.49 0.77
C LEU A 289 21.56 10.74 -0.54
N ILE A 290 21.64 11.46 -1.67
CA ILE A 290 22.03 10.89 -2.98
C ILE A 290 23.52 10.53 -2.98
N GLY A 291 24.38 11.41 -2.48
CA GLY A 291 25.83 11.20 -2.41
C GLY A 291 26.21 10.02 -1.51
N GLN A 292 25.49 9.85 -0.41
CA GLN A 292 25.57 8.68 0.48
C GLN A 292 24.87 7.44 -0.09
N ARG A 293 24.21 7.55 -1.25
CA ARG A 293 23.47 6.49 -1.92
C ARG A 293 22.41 5.84 -1.03
N LEU A 294 21.74 6.64 -0.20
CA LEU A 294 20.60 6.19 0.59
C LEU A 294 19.28 6.35 -0.17
N ILE A 295 19.25 7.29 -1.11
CA ILE A 295 18.19 7.46 -2.10
C ILE A 295 18.81 7.67 -3.49
N LYS A 296 18.00 7.52 -4.54
CA LYS A 296 18.36 7.89 -5.92
C LYS A 296 17.20 8.57 -6.63
N SER A 297 17.53 9.41 -7.61
CA SER A 297 16.54 10.05 -8.47
C SER A 297 16.22 9.19 -9.69
N VAL A 298 14.95 9.16 -10.07
CA VAL A 298 14.44 8.49 -11.27
C VAL A 298 13.37 9.34 -11.94
N SER A 299 13.28 9.27 -13.27
CA SER A 299 12.22 9.95 -14.03
C SER A 299 11.11 8.95 -14.38
N TYR A 300 9.86 9.33 -14.12
CA TYR A 300 8.69 8.52 -14.46
C TYR A 300 7.50 9.42 -14.80
N GLY A 301 6.86 9.19 -15.95
CA GLY A 301 5.71 9.98 -16.41
C GLY A 301 6.00 11.49 -16.48
N GLY A 302 7.18 11.89 -16.97
CA GLY A 302 7.61 13.28 -17.07
C GLY A 302 7.96 13.96 -15.74
N ASN A 303 7.86 13.24 -14.61
CA ASN A 303 8.14 13.77 -13.28
C ASN A 303 9.39 13.11 -12.68
N LYS A 304 10.07 13.83 -11.79
CA LYS A 304 11.22 13.32 -11.03
C LYS A 304 10.77 12.78 -9.68
N TYR A 305 11.23 11.57 -9.35
CA TYR A 305 10.96 10.87 -8.10
C TYR A 305 12.27 10.51 -7.39
N TYR A 306 12.21 10.42 -6.07
CA TYR A 306 13.27 9.96 -5.20
C TYR A 306 12.83 8.64 -4.57
N ILE A 307 13.64 7.61 -4.74
CA ILE A 307 13.37 6.26 -4.23
C ILE A 307 14.49 5.79 -3.32
N ARG A 308 14.17 4.96 -2.34
CA ARG A 308 15.18 4.37 -1.46
C ARG A 308 16.16 3.54 -2.26
N ASP A 309 17.44 3.74 -2.01
CA ASP A 309 18.50 2.91 -2.58
C ASP A 309 18.99 1.95 -1.50
N TYR A 310 18.31 0.81 -1.41
CA TYR A 310 18.84 -0.30 -0.61
C TYR A 310 20.04 -0.83 -1.38
N HIS A 311 21.25 -0.68 -0.83
CA HIS A 311 22.44 -1.32 -1.35
C HIS A 311 22.24 -2.84 -1.37
N ILE A 312 21.67 -3.36 -2.46
CA ILE A 312 21.68 -4.77 -2.75
C ILE A 312 23.15 -5.07 -3.05
N ARG A 313 23.87 -5.57 -2.05
CA ARG A 313 25.07 -6.36 -2.34
C ARG A 313 24.56 -7.53 -3.19
N SER A 314 24.79 -7.42 -4.49
CA SER A 314 24.62 -8.49 -5.48
C SER A 314 25.41 -9.72 -5.05
#